data_AF-A0A917KIK3-F1
#
_entry.id   AF-A0A917KIK3-F1
#
_cell.length_a   1.000
_cell.length_b   1.000
_cell.length_c   1.000
_cell.angle_alpha   90.00
_cell.angle_beta   90.00
_cell.angle_gamma   90.00
#
_symmetry.space_group_name_H-M   'P 1'
#
loop_
_entity.id
_entity.type
_entity.pdbx_description
1 polymer ?
#
loop_
_entity_poly.entity_id
_entity_poly.type
_entity_poly.pdbx_seq_one_letter_code
_entity_poly.pdbx_strand_id
1 'polypeptide(L)'
;MVPSRFLYVVRGAGQRPGRGEQAVGWRLVGSNHRELGRSAESFDGFAECRAAVLRLRERIADAKALLSTTESAGGWSWRLEIDGRAAAVAGRPYQRQRDCQYNLGQFLNAVPVADLAEPTPARPREAGGTRPHGTGRAADRPEPGLAARPQPGPASRPAPGIASRSIPPGPPKSRPDLAGRPAPADGDGVGGARDHAGTGAR
;
A
#
# COMPACT_ATOMS: atom_id res chain seq x y z
N MET A 1 -24.13 -3.59 4.53
CA MET A 1 -22.84 -3.95 3.90
C MET A 1 -21.74 -3.32 4.74
N VAL A 2 -20.74 -4.06 5.21
CA VAL A 2 -19.70 -3.47 6.09
C VAL A 2 -18.71 -2.70 5.21
N PRO A 3 -18.51 -1.38 5.46
CA PRO A 3 -17.57 -0.59 4.68
C PRO A 3 -16.12 -1.05 4.91
N SER A 4 -15.25 -0.77 3.93
CA SER A 4 -13.81 -0.94 4.12
C SER A 4 -13.33 0.06 5.17
N ARG A 5 -12.32 -0.29 5.97
CA ARG A 5 -11.83 0.58 7.04
C ARG A 5 -10.33 0.48 7.24
N PHE A 6 -9.73 1.60 7.61
CA PHE A 6 -8.35 1.67 8.08
C PHE A 6 -8.29 1.28 9.56
N LEU A 7 -7.43 0.32 9.86
CA LEU A 7 -7.09 -0.10 11.22
C LEU A 7 -5.68 0.35 11.54
N TYR A 8 -5.49 0.95 12.71
CA TYR A 8 -4.18 1.37 13.20
C TYR A 8 -3.57 0.22 14.01
N VAL A 9 -2.33 -0.12 13.68
CA VAL A 9 -1.61 -1.24 14.28
C VAL A 9 -0.34 -0.72 14.91
N VAL A 10 -0.26 -0.87 16.24
CA VAL A 10 0.95 -0.63 16.99
C VAL A 10 1.93 -1.77 16.74
N ARG A 11 3.14 -1.44 16.29
CA ARG A 11 4.27 -2.35 16.18
C ARG A 11 5.15 -2.13 17.42
N GLY A 12 5.40 -3.20 18.17
CA GLY A 12 6.30 -3.11 19.32
C GLY A 12 7.66 -2.60 18.87
N ALA A 13 8.23 -1.64 19.61
CA ALA A 13 9.56 -1.11 19.36
C ALA A 13 10.54 -2.29 19.27
N GLY A 14 11.20 -2.45 18.12
CA GLY A 14 12.28 -3.41 17.98
C GLY A 14 13.42 -2.97 18.89
N GLN A 15 13.46 -3.50 20.11
CA GLN A 15 14.57 -3.55 21.06
C GLN A 15 15.63 -2.44 20.93
N ARG A 16 15.21 -1.18 20.82
CA ARG A 16 16.08 -0.01 20.91
C ARG A 16 15.83 0.65 22.27
N PRO A 17 16.73 0.47 23.24
CA PRO A 17 16.61 1.15 24.52
C PRO A 17 16.84 2.65 24.28
N GLY A 18 15.86 3.50 24.60
CA GLY A 18 16.06 4.95 24.63
C GLY A 18 14.89 5.82 24.15
N ARG A 19 13.90 5.28 23.45
CA ARG A 19 12.67 6.02 23.10
C ARG A 19 11.47 5.09 23.17
N GLY A 20 10.60 5.31 24.15
CA GLY A 20 9.36 4.57 24.33
C GLY A 20 8.27 4.90 23.31
N GLU A 21 8.65 5.36 22.11
CA GLU A 21 7.69 5.67 21.04
C GLU A 21 7.33 4.36 20.33
N GLN A 22 6.06 3.98 20.47
CA GLN A 22 5.53 2.79 19.83
C GLN A 22 5.30 3.11 18.36
N ALA A 23 6.03 2.43 17.47
CA ALA A 23 5.88 2.64 16.04
C ALA A 23 4.46 2.22 15.58
N VAL A 24 3.71 3.13 14.96
CA VAL A 24 2.35 2.87 14.49
C VAL A 24 2.35 2.69 12.98
N GLY A 25 1.66 1.67 12.48
CA GLY A 25 1.32 1.54 11.07
C GLY A 25 -0.19 1.48 10.88
N TRP A 26 -0.63 1.38 9.63
CA TRP A 26 -2.04 1.18 9.30
C TRP A 26 -2.22 -0.04 8.40
N ARG A 27 -3.40 -0.64 8.43
CA ARG A 27 -3.86 -1.71 7.53
C ARG A 27 -5.23 -1.35 6.99
N LEU A 28 -5.42 -1.46 5.69
CA LEU A 28 -6.74 -1.33 5.06
C LEU A 28 -7.39 -2.70 4.99
N VAL A 29 -8.58 -2.82 5.57
CA VAL A 29 -9.35 -4.06 5.59
C VAL A 29 -10.62 -3.86 4.77
N GLY A 30 -10.85 -4.76 3.81
CA GLY A 30 -12.04 -4.76 2.97
C GLY A 30 -13.28 -5.28 3.69
N SER A 31 -14.43 -5.21 3.02
CA SER A 31 -15.74 -5.66 3.54
C SER A 31 -15.81 -7.12 3.96
N ASN A 32 -14.92 -7.98 3.46
CA ASN A 32 -14.81 -9.41 3.83
C ASN A 32 -13.81 -9.66 4.96
N HIS A 33 -13.42 -8.63 5.71
CA HIS A 33 -12.38 -8.67 6.75
C HIS A 33 -11.00 -9.13 6.26
N ARG A 34 -10.75 -9.16 4.94
CA ARG A 34 -9.43 -9.42 4.40
C ARG A 34 -8.63 -8.13 4.34
N GLU A 35 -7.38 -8.22 4.76
CA GLU A 35 -6.41 -7.16 4.53
C GLU A 35 -6.21 -6.96 3.02
N LEU A 36 -6.41 -5.72 2.59
CA LEU A 36 -6.15 -5.29 1.23
C LEU A 36 -4.71 -4.81 1.10
N GLY A 37 -4.23 -4.03 2.05
CA GLY A 37 -2.86 -3.52 2.07
C GLY A 37 -2.51 -2.90 3.41
N ARG A 38 -1.26 -2.49 3.57
CA ARG A 38 -0.73 -1.90 4.81
C ARG A 38 0.28 -0.80 4.53
N SER A 39 0.59 -0.01 5.55
CA SER A 39 1.65 0.99 5.49
C SER A 39 2.99 0.34 5.18
N ALA A 40 3.69 0.90 4.19
CA ALA A 40 5.07 0.50 3.91
C ALA A 40 6.00 0.94 5.05
N GLU A 41 5.79 2.17 5.53
CA GLU A 41 6.54 2.77 6.62
C GLU A 41 5.82 2.58 7.97
N SER A 42 6.56 2.83 9.06
CA SER A 42 6.02 2.94 10.41
C SER A 42 6.24 4.37 10.89
N PHE A 43 5.30 4.89 11.67
CA PHE A 43 5.24 6.29 12.10
C PHE A 43 5.44 6.37 13.61
N ASP A 44 5.90 7.52 14.12
CA ASP A 44 6.23 7.67 15.54
C ASP A 44 4.98 7.84 16.43
N GLY A 45 3.80 7.93 15.82
CA GLY A 45 2.54 7.97 16.55
C GLY A 45 1.30 7.90 15.67
N PHE A 46 0.14 7.86 16.33
CA PHE A 46 -1.16 7.78 15.67
C PHE A 46 -1.44 9.02 14.79
N ALA A 47 -1.10 10.21 15.27
CA ALA A 47 -1.36 11.46 14.53
C ALA A 47 -0.62 11.47 13.18
N GLU A 48 0.65 11.09 13.17
CA GLU A 48 1.45 11.00 11.95
C GLU A 48 0.95 9.88 11.02
N CYS A 49 0.60 8.72 11.60
CA CYS A 49 0.00 7.62 10.86
C CYS A 49 -1.33 8.03 10.20
N ARG A 50 -2.18 8.78 10.90
CA ARG A 50 -3.44 9.33 10.37
C ARG A 50 -3.19 10.36 9.26
N ALA A 51 -2.22 11.26 9.45
CA ALA A 51 -1.82 12.19 8.41
C ALA A 51 -1.33 11.47 7.15
N ALA A 52 -0.58 10.37 7.30
CA ALA A 52 -0.15 9.55 6.17
C ALA A 52 -1.32 8.88 5.44
N VAL A 53 -2.35 8.41 6.15
CA VAL A 53 -3.57 7.88 5.51
C VAL A 53 -4.34 8.97 4.74
N LEU A 54 -4.45 10.17 5.30
CA LEU A 54 -5.11 11.29 4.61
C LEU A 54 -4.35 11.69 3.34
N ARG A 55 -3.02 11.82 3.42
CA ARG A 55 -2.17 12.05 2.24
C ARG A 55 -2.32 10.95 1.19
N LEU A 56 -2.40 9.68 1.63
CA LEU A 56 -2.64 8.56 0.73
C LEU A 56 -3.99 8.70 0.02
N ARG A 57 -5.07 9.08 0.71
CA ARG A 57 -6.41 9.27 0.10
C ARG A 57 -6.40 10.39 -0.93
N GLU A 58 -5.76 11.51 -0.62
CA GLU A 58 -5.70 12.68 -1.50
C GLU A 58 -4.86 12.40 -2.76
N ARG A 59 -3.73 11.71 -2.60
CA ARG A 59 -2.76 11.47 -3.68
C ARG A 59 -2.90 10.10 -4.35
N ILE A 60 -3.97 9.34 -4.05
CA ILE A 60 -4.14 7.98 -4.57
C ILE A 60 -4.21 7.93 -6.10
N ALA A 61 -4.76 8.97 -6.73
CA ALA A 61 -4.87 9.09 -8.18
C ALA A 61 -3.51 9.27 -8.87
N ASP A 62 -2.53 9.88 -8.18
CA ASP A 62 -1.18 10.11 -8.68
C ASP A 62 -0.24 8.92 -8.39
N ALA A 63 -0.74 7.92 -7.68
CA ALA A 63 0.08 6.86 -7.13
C ALA A 63 0.56 5.88 -8.21
N LYS A 64 1.84 5.52 -8.14
CA LYS A 64 2.44 4.54 -9.03
C LYS A 64 2.36 3.16 -8.40
N ALA A 65 1.69 2.23 -9.06
CA ALA A 65 1.64 0.84 -8.63
C ALA A 65 2.77 0.03 -9.26
N LEU A 66 3.59 -0.59 -8.42
CA LEU A 66 4.68 -1.47 -8.82
C LEU A 66 4.33 -2.90 -8.40
N LEU A 67 4.30 -3.82 -9.38
CA LEU A 67 4.22 -5.25 -9.12
C LEU A 67 5.62 -5.84 -9.10
N SER A 68 5.90 -6.68 -8.12
CA SER A 68 7.21 -7.30 -7.96
C SER A 68 7.07 -8.73 -7.47
N THR A 69 7.98 -9.61 -7.90
CA THR A 69 8.08 -10.95 -7.36
C THR A 69 8.87 -10.95 -6.05
N THR A 70 8.36 -11.62 -5.01
CA THR A 70 9.08 -11.80 -3.75
C THR A 70 10.11 -12.91 -3.87
N GLU A 71 11.35 -12.60 -3.50
CA GLU A 71 12.51 -13.51 -3.62
C GLU A 71 12.36 -14.80 -2.79
N SER A 72 11.69 -14.72 -1.64
CA SER A 72 11.66 -15.81 -0.67
C SER A 72 10.73 -16.98 -1.04
N ALA A 73 9.79 -16.80 -1.98
CA ALA A 73 8.77 -17.80 -2.29
C ALA A 73 8.25 -17.78 -3.74
N GLY A 74 8.80 -16.95 -4.62
CA GLY A 74 8.30 -16.81 -6.00
C GLY A 74 6.88 -16.23 -6.07
N GLY A 75 6.43 -15.56 -5.00
CA GLY A 75 5.13 -14.92 -4.96
C GLY A 75 5.15 -13.55 -5.66
N TRP A 76 3.98 -12.97 -5.86
CA TRP A 76 3.76 -11.63 -6.36
C TRP A 76 3.33 -10.73 -5.21
N SER A 77 3.89 -9.54 -5.17
CA SER A 77 3.51 -8.48 -4.25
C SER A 77 3.32 -7.20 -5.05
N TRP A 78 2.59 -6.25 -4.48
CA TRP A 78 2.49 -4.90 -5.02
C TRP A 78 2.99 -3.91 -3.98
N ARG A 79 3.53 -2.80 -4.47
CA ARG A 79 3.89 -1.62 -3.69
C ARG A 79 3.32 -0.40 -4.40
N LEU A 80 2.75 0.51 -3.63
CA LEU A 80 2.26 1.78 -4.09
C LEU A 80 3.26 2.87 -3.71
N GLU A 81 3.63 3.70 -4.67
CA GLU A 81 4.51 4.84 -4.46
C GLU A 81 3.81 6.16 -4.75
N ILE A 82 4.03 7.13 -3.88
CA ILE A 82 3.59 8.52 -4.04
C ILE A 82 4.83 9.39 -3.88
N ASP A 83 5.08 10.28 -4.83
CA ASP A 83 6.27 11.15 -4.86
C ASP A 83 7.60 10.38 -4.71
N GLY A 84 7.66 9.17 -5.27
CA GLY A 84 8.84 8.29 -5.21
C GLY A 84 9.08 7.61 -3.86
N ARG A 85 8.14 7.72 -2.90
CA ARG A 85 8.19 7.04 -1.61
C ARG A 85 7.13 5.97 -1.51
N ALA A 86 7.48 4.84 -0.89
CA ALA A 86 6.57 3.74 -0.67
C ALA A 86 5.47 4.15 0.33
N ALA A 87 4.25 4.33 -0.16
CA ALA A 87 3.11 4.68 0.69
C ALA A 87 2.44 3.43 1.25
N ALA A 88 2.26 2.39 0.41
CA ALA A 88 1.53 1.19 0.76
C ALA A 88 2.18 -0.06 0.16
N VAL A 89 1.99 -1.20 0.81
CA VAL A 89 2.41 -2.51 0.31
C VAL A 89 1.30 -3.53 0.51
N ALA A 90 1.34 -4.59 -0.30
CA ALA A 90 0.52 -5.76 -0.06
C ALA A 90 0.78 -6.34 1.34
N GLY A 91 -0.30 -6.73 2.03
CA GLY A 91 -0.20 -7.38 3.35
C GLY A 91 0.40 -8.79 3.30
N ARG A 92 0.38 -9.41 2.11
CA ARG A 92 0.88 -10.77 1.87
C ARG A 92 1.37 -10.94 0.42
N PRO A 93 2.25 -11.91 0.15
CA PRO A 93 2.52 -12.34 -1.21
C PRO A 93 1.38 -13.19 -1.78
N TYR A 94 1.19 -13.14 -3.09
CA TYR A 94 0.18 -13.88 -3.87
C TYR A 94 0.87 -14.88 -4.78
N GLN A 95 0.31 -16.06 -5.00
CA GLN A 95 0.95 -17.02 -5.92
C GLN A 95 0.80 -16.63 -7.39
N ARG A 96 -0.24 -15.88 -7.75
CA ARG A 96 -0.53 -15.49 -9.14
C ARG A 96 -0.52 -13.98 -9.29
N GLN A 97 0.08 -13.50 -10.38
CA GLN A 97 0.12 -12.08 -10.72
C GLN A 97 -1.30 -11.47 -10.80
N ARG A 98 -2.26 -12.19 -11.40
CA ARG A 98 -3.64 -11.73 -11.52
C ARG A 98 -4.31 -11.50 -10.15
N ASP A 99 -4.03 -12.34 -9.16
CA ASP A 99 -4.62 -12.22 -7.81
C ASP A 99 -4.01 -11.01 -7.08
N CYS A 100 -2.72 -10.74 -7.33
CA CYS A 100 -2.02 -9.54 -6.86
C CYS A 100 -2.64 -8.28 -7.47
N GLN A 101 -2.86 -8.25 -8.80
CA GLN A 101 -3.52 -7.15 -9.50
C GLN A 101 -4.95 -6.92 -9.04
N TYR A 102 -5.72 -7.99 -8.85
CA TYR A 102 -7.08 -7.91 -8.33
C TYR A 102 -7.10 -7.29 -6.93
N ASN A 103 -6.22 -7.74 -6.05
CA ASN A 103 -6.11 -7.17 -4.71
C ASN A 103 -5.68 -5.69 -4.72
N LEU A 104 -4.74 -5.31 -5.58
CA LEU A 104 -4.37 -3.91 -5.79
C LEU A 104 -5.57 -3.07 -6.28
N GLY A 105 -6.35 -3.56 -7.24
CA GLY A 105 -7.55 -2.87 -7.70
C GLY A 105 -8.58 -2.68 -6.58
N GLN A 106 -8.79 -3.71 -5.75
CA GLN A 106 -9.63 -3.60 -4.56
C GLN A 106 -9.09 -2.57 -3.55
N PHE A 107 -7.77 -2.51 -3.36
CA PHE A 107 -7.14 -1.50 -2.51
C PHE A 107 -7.38 -0.09 -3.03
N LEU A 108 -7.12 0.18 -4.31
CA LEU A 108 -7.29 1.50 -4.94
C LEU A 108 -8.75 1.99 -4.86
N ASN A 109 -9.72 1.09 -5.06
CA ASN A 109 -11.15 1.42 -4.95
C ASN A 109 -11.60 1.66 -3.50
N ALA A 110 -10.97 0.98 -2.53
CA ALA A 110 -11.35 1.08 -1.13
C ALA A 110 -10.77 2.32 -0.44
N VAL A 111 -9.56 2.76 -0.80
CA VAL A 111 -8.87 3.90 -0.15
C VAL A 111 -9.75 5.17 -0.07
N PRO A 112 -10.41 5.64 -1.16
CA PRO A 112 -11.18 6.89 -1.13
C PRO A 112 -12.41 6.84 -0.25
N VAL A 113 -13.00 5.67 -0.04
CA VAL A 113 -14.30 5.48 0.64
C VAL A 113 -14.18 4.82 2.01
N ALA A 114 -12.98 4.37 2.38
CA ALA A 114 -12.77 3.65 3.63
C ALA A 114 -12.89 4.55 4.86
N ASP A 115 -13.52 4.00 5.90
CA ASP A 115 -13.65 4.66 7.18
C ASP A 115 -12.30 4.69 7.91
N LEU A 116 -12.04 5.81 8.60
CA LEU A 116 -10.89 5.94 9.49
C LEU A 116 -11.33 5.45 10.86
N ALA A 117 -10.87 4.27 11.29
CA ALA A 117 -11.18 3.80 12.64
C ALA A 117 -10.46 4.65 13.70
N GLU A 118 -11.11 4.91 14.83
CA GLU A 118 -10.44 5.47 15.99
C GLU A 118 -9.30 4.54 16.45
N PRO A 119 -8.19 5.07 16.99
CA PRO A 119 -7.14 4.24 17.55
C PRO A 119 -7.75 3.46 18.70
N THR A 120 -7.82 2.14 18.57
CA THR A 120 -8.02 1.30 19.75
C THR A 120 -6.77 1.50 20.61
N PRO A 121 -6.89 2.06 21.83
CA PRO A 121 -5.74 2.19 22.71
C PRO A 121 -5.19 0.79 22.92
N ALA A 122 -3.89 0.62 22.69
CA ALA A 122 -3.21 -0.61 23.05
C ALA A 122 -3.50 -0.84 24.53
N ARG A 123 -4.21 -1.94 24.85
CA ARG A 123 -4.35 -2.36 26.25
C ARG A 123 -2.93 -2.37 26.82
N PRO A 124 -2.67 -1.72 27.96
CA PRO A 124 -1.39 -1.87 28.63
C PRO A 124 -1.15 -3.37 28.71
N ARG A 125 -0.10 -3.84 28.04
CA ARG A 125 0.36 -5.21 28.22
C ARG A 125 0.92 -5.19 29.63
N GLU A 126 0.05 -5.45 30.60
CA GLU A 126 0.45 -5.60 31.99
C GLU A 126 1.65 -6.53 31.94
N ALA A 127 2.80 -5.98 32.32
CA ALA A 127 4.04 -6.69 32.43
C ALA A 127 3.77 -7.80 33.44
N GLY A 128 3.43 -8.98 32.92
CA GLY A 128 3.04 -10.14 33.70
C GLY A 128 4.07 -10.33 34.79
N GLY A 129 3.59 -10.21 36.02
CA GLY A 129 4.42 -10.05 37.20
C GLY A 129 5.48 -11.12 37.32
N THR A 130 6.65 -10.69 37.77
CA THR A 130 7.64 -11.53 38.42
C THR A 130 6.90 -12.41 39.44
N ARG A 131 6.70 -13.69 39.11
CA ARG A 131 6.30 -14.70 40.09
C ARG A 131 7.33 -14.64 41.22
N PRO A 132 6.94 -14.41 42.48
CA PRO A 132 7.87 -14.64 43.59
C PRO A 132 8.23 -16.12 43.57
N HIS A 133 9.52 -16.40 43.48
CA HIS A 133 10.09 -17.73 43.53
C HIS A 133 9.88 -18.25 44.96
N GLY A 134 8.76 -18.94 45.18
CA GLY A 134 8.49 -19.65 46.42
C GLY A 134 9.46 -20.83 46.55
N THR A 135 10.41 -20.71 47.47
CA THR A 135 11.25 -21.79 47.96
C THR A 135 10.38 -22.82 48.67
N GLY A 136 10.06 -23.93 47.99
CA GLY A 136 9.43 -25.11 48.56
C GLY A 136 10.26 -26.34 48.23
N ARG A 137 10.94 -26.88 49.24
CA ARG A 137 11.84 -28.04 49.18
C ARG A 137 11.05 -29.36 49.35
N ALA A 138 11.45 -30.35 48.55
CA ALA A 138 11.34 -31.81 48.70
C ALA A 138 9.97 -32.50 48.59
N ALA A 139 9.80 -33.41 47.62
CA ALA A 139 9.96 -34.85 47.80
C ALA A 139 9.66 -35.64 46.49
N ASP A 140 10.50 -36.66 46.24
CA ASP A 140 10.26 -37.97 45.59
C ASP A 140 9.67 -38.09 44.15
N ARG A 141 10.54 -38.47 43.19
CA ARG A 141 10.57 -39.72 42.34
C ARG A 141 9.29 -40.17 41.58
N PRO A 142 9.35 -40.98 40.47
CA PRO A 142 10.38 -41.28 39.47
C PRO A 142 9.99 -40.91 38.01
N GLU A 143 10.98 -40.96 37.10
CA GLU A 143 10.80 -40.93 35.64
C GLU A 143 10.18 -42.21 35.06
N PRO A 144 9.38 -42.07 33.98
CA PRO A 144 9.38 -43.06 32.90
C PRO A 144 9.52 -42.43 31.50
N GLY A 145 10.61 -42.78 30.82
CA GLY A 145 10.59 -43.51 29.55
C GLY A 145 10.08 -42.84 28.26
N LEU A 146 11.03 -42.57 27.35
CA LEU A 146 10.97 -42.72 25.90
C LEU A 146 9.79 -42.11 25.09
N ALA A 147 10.11 -41.10 24.28
CA ALA A 147 9.81 -41.14 22.84
C ALA A 147 10.68 -40.15 22.05
N ALA A 148 11.69 -40.69 21.38
CA ALA A 148 12.49 -39.98 20.39
C ALA A 148 11.60 -39.47 19.23
N ARG A 149 11.63 -38.17 18.96
CA ARG A 149 11.08 -37.62 17.72
C ARG A 149 12.19 -37.57 16.65
N PRO A 150 11.97 -38.13 15.45
CA PRO A 150 12.95 -38.13 14.38
C PRO A 150 13.15 -36.73 13.77
N GLN A 151 14.40 -36.39 13.46
CA GLN A 151 14.77 -35.20 12.71
C GLN A 151 14.34 -35.30 11.24
N PRO A 152 13.78 -34.25 10.63
CA PRO A 152 13.62 -34.18 9.18
C PRO A 152 14.96 -33.78 8.53
N GLY A 153 15.46 -34.66 7.64
CA GLY A 153 16.68 -34.43 6.85
C GLY A 153 16.53 -33.33 5.79
N PRO A 154 17.65 -32.82 5.26
CA PRO A 154 17.66 -31.76 4.25
C PRO A 154 17.22 -32.30 2.88
N ALA A 155 16.09 -31.80 2.37
CA ALA A 155 15.67 -32.07 1.00
C ALA A 155 16.52 -31.25 0.01
N SER A 156 17.08 -31.96 -0.96
CA SER A 156 17.95 -31.51 -2.03
C SER A 156 17.43 -30.29 -2.81
N ARG A 157 18.34 -29.35 -3.03
CA ARG A 157 18.21 -28.18 -3.89
C ARG A 157 18.49 -28.56 -5.34
N PRO A 158 17.55 -28.45 -6.29
CA PRO A 158 17.89 -28.44 -7.71
C PRO A 158 18.46 -27.06 -8.11
N ALA A 159 19.47 -27.10 -8.99
CA ALA A 159 20.23 -25.96 -9.49
C ALA A 159 19.36 -24.94 -10.26
N PRO A 160 19.70 -23.64 -10.25
CA PRO A 160 19.05 -22.67 -11.12
C PRO A 160 19.47 -22.88 -12.58
N GLY A 161 18.51 -23.34 -13.39
CA GLY A 161 18.60 -23.32 -14.84
C GLY A 161 18.61 -21.90 -15.38
N ILE A 162 19.44 -21.71 -16.39
CA ILE A 162 19.78 -20.46 -17.06
C ILE A 162 18.59 -19.83 -17.80
N ALA A 163 18.55 -18.50 -17.76
CA ALA A 163 17.97 -17.54 -18.70
C ALA A 163 16.46 -17.58 -18.99
N SER A 164 15.82 -16.45 -18.69
CA SER A 164 15.19 -15.65 -19.76
C SER A 164 15.14 -14.17 -19.37
N ARG A 165 15.92 -13.37 -20.09
CA ARG A 165 15.72 -11.93 -20.21
C ARG A 165 14.30 -11.69 -20.72
N SER A 166 13.53 -10.86 -20.04
CA SER A 166 12.30 -10.29 -20.60
C SER A 166 12.14 -8.84 -20.14
N ILE A 167 12.80 -7.99 -20.92
CA ILE A 167 12.43 -6.65 -21.38
C ILE A 167 11.24 -6.00 -20.61
N PRO A 168 11.43 -4.84 -19.94
CA PRO A 168 10.32 -4.07 -19.41
C PRO A 168 9.45 -3.49 -20.54
N PRO A 169 8.11 -3.43 -20.40
CA PRO A 169 7.27 -2.72 -21.36
C PRO A 169 7.61 -1.21 -21.30
N GLY A 170 8.00 -0.67 -22.45
CA GLY A 170 8.24 0.76 -22.61
C GLY A 170 6.99 1.60 -22.34
N PRO A 171 7.15 2.89 -22.03
CA PRO A 171 6.05 3.79 -21.73
C PRO A 171 5.11 3.96 -22.95
N PRO A 172 3.81 4.25 -22.73
CA PRO A 172 2.86 4.43 -23.81
C PRO A 172 3.26 5.60 -24.72
N LYS A 173 3.20 5.37 -26.04
CA LYS A 173 3.47 6.38 -27.06
C LYS A 173 2.49 7.55 -26.91
N SER A 174 3.01 8.71 -26.55
CA SER A 174 2.32 9.99 -26.72
C SER A 174 1.87 10.13 -28.17
N ARG A 175 0.56 10.23 -28.40
CA ARG A 175 0.00 10.60 -29.70
C ARG A 175 0.40 12.06 -29.98
N PRO A 176 1.08 12.36 -31.09
CA PRO A 176 1.27 13.74 -31.49
C PRO A 176 -0.06 14.33 -31.98
N ASP A 177 -0.30 15.53 -31.46
CA ASP A 177 -1.30 16.51 -31.85
C ASP A 177 -1.31 16.71 -33.37
N LEU A 178 -2.49 16.54 -33.98
CA LEU A 178 -2.71 16.79 -35.40
C LEU A 178 -2.94 18.29 -35.60
N ALA A 179 -1.87 19.07 -35.49
CA ALA A 179 -1.83 20.42 -36.01
C ALA A 179 -1.75 20.36 -37.54
N GLY A 180 -2.81 20.81 -38.22
CA GLY A 180 -2.78 20.95 -39.67
C GLY A 180 -4.12 21.34 -40.28
N ARG A 181 -4.40 22.64 -40.37
CA ARG A 181 -4.66 23.31 -41.66
C ARG A 181 -4.75 24.84 -41.50
N PRO A 182 -4.00 25.61 -42.30
CA PRO A 182 -4.21 27.05 -42.47
C PRO A 182 -5.39 27.30 -43.44
N ALA A 183 -6.12 28.38 -43.20
CA ALA A 183 -7.13 28.92 -44.10
C ALA A 183 -6.45 29.78 -45.18
N PRO A 184 -6.87 29.71 -46.46
CA PRO A 184 -6.41 30.64 -47.49
C PRO A 184 -7.17 31.97 -47.42
N ALA A 185 -6.43 33.05 -47.56
CA ALA A 185 -6.93 34.35 -47.98
C ALA A 185 -7.02 34.37 -49.52
N ASP A 186 -8.09 34.97 -50.03
CA ASP A 186 -8.16 35.86 -51.21
C ASP A 186 -9.58 35.85 -51.81
N GLY A 187 -10.12 37.03 -52.11
CA GLY A 187 -11.34 37.14 -52.92
C GLY A 187 -12.20 38.38 -52.67
N ASP A 188 -11.75 39.50 -53.20
CA ASP A 188 -12.49 40.64 -53.77
C ASP A 188 -14.01 40.49 -54.02
N GLY A 189 -14.79 41.56 -53.81
CA GLY A 189 -16.12 41.68 -54.43
C GLY A 189 -17.17 42.60 -53.77
N VAL A 190 -17.08 43.91 -54.05
CA VAL A 190 -18.14 44.85 -54.49
C VAL A 190 -19.54 44.89 -53.81
N GLY A 191 -19.94 46.12 -53.43
CA GLY A 191 -21.33 46.63 -53.36
C GLY A 191 -21.80 46.89 -51.93
N GLY A 192 -22.22 48.08 -51.48
CA GLY A 192 -22.86 49.20 -52.14
C GLY A 192 -24.12 49.56 -51.32
N ALA A 193 -24.36 50.86 -51.09
CA ALA A 193 -25.54 51.47 -50.45
C ALA A 193 -25.66 51.31 -48.91
N ARG A 194 -26.16 52.26 -48.12
CA ARG A 194 -26.62 53.65 -48.28
C ARG A 194 -26.85 54.18 -46.84
N ASP A 195 -26.70 55.49 -46.68
CA ASP A 195 -27.46 56.41 -45.80
C ASP A 195 -27.87 55.95 -44.38
N HIS A 196 -27.47 56.70 -43.35
CA HIS A 196 -28.38 57.63 -42.68
C HIS A 196 -27.66 58.49 -41.63
N ALA A 197 -27.98 59.78 -41.70
CA ALA A 197 -27.56 60.85 -40.83
C ALA A 197 -28.15 60.77 -39.42
N GLY A 198 -27.49 61.48 -38.48
CA GLY A 198 -28.01 61.86 -37.16
C GLY A 198 -26.85 62.00 -36.17
N THR A 199 -26.18 63.15 -36.05
CA THR A 199 -26.61 64.33 -35.24
C THR A 199 -27.16 63.88 -33.89
N GLY A 200 -26.62 64.22 -32.72
CA GLY A 200 -25.51 65.09 -32.32
C GLY A 200 -25.59 65.28 -30.79
N ALA A 201 -24.62 66.02 -30.25
CA ALA A 201 -24.62 66.75 -28.96
C ALA A 201 -24.80 65.92 -27.66
N ARG A 202 -23.77 65.82 -26.83
CA ARG A 202 -23.37 66.76 -25.76
C ARG A 202 -24.29 66.71 -24.55
#